data_AF-A0A356RAS2-F1
#
_entry.id   AF-A0A356RAS2-F1
#
_cell.length_a   1.000
_cell.length_b   1.000
_cell.length_c   1.000
_cell.angle_alpha   90.00
_cell.angle_beta   90.00
_cell.angle_gamma   90.00
#
_symmetry.space_group_name_H-M   'P 1'
#
loop_
_entity.id
_entity.type
_entity.pdbx_description
1 polymer ?
#
loop_
_entity_poly.entity_id
_entity_poly.type
_entity_poly.pdbx_seq_one_letter_code
_entity_poly.pdbx_strand_id
1 'polypeptide(L)'
;MLVPLQISLYHLPPKRALWHGWLAGTIAFAGTVTWVITAMHQFGQVPIAVSAALMLLLATYLGLYVGLYAWGYVMFQRSFPKLVWLGAPALWVSLEFLRTYALSGFPWALLGYSQY
;
A
#
# COMPACT_ATOMS: atom_id res chain seq x y z
N MET A 1 11.50 2.33 -2.23
CA MET A 1 10.34 3.23 -2.43
C MET A 1 9.94 4.07 -1.21
N LEU A 2 10.40 3.78 0.01
CA LEU A 2 9.93 4.47 1.23
C LEU A 2 10.57 5.86 1.47
N VAL A 3 11.81 6.08 1.04
CA VAL A 3 12.60 7.30 1.35
C VAL A 3 12.06 8.59 0.68
N PRO A 4 11.69 8.65 -0.62
CA PRO A 4 11.17 9.87 -1.22
C PRO A 4 9.78 10.26 -0.70
N LEU A 5 8.98 9.26 -0.29
CA LEU A 5 7.63 9.46 0.25
C LEU A 5 7.68 10.11 1.64
N GLN A 6 8.63 9.70 2.49
CA GLN A 6 8.85 10.30 3.81
C GLN A 6 9.31 11.78 3.72
N ILE A 7 10.13 12.12 2.72
CA ILE A 7 10.58 13.50 2.49
C ILE A 7 9.42 14.39 2.01
N SER A 8 8.55 13.88 1.13
CA SER A 8 7.41 14.64 0.61
C SER A 8 6.31 14.89 1.67
N LEU A 9 6.28 14.07 2.73
CA LEU A 9 5.24 14.12 3.78
C LEU A 9 5.54 15.05 4.95
N TYR A 10 6.77 15.59 5.05
CA TYR A 10 7.25 16.34 6.22
C TYR A 10 6.47 17.63 6.52
N HIS A 11 5.70 18.16 5.56
CA HIS A 11 4.94 19.41 5.70
C HIS A 11 3.44 19.26 5.43
N LEU A 12 2.94 18.04 5.21
CA LEU A 12 1.55 17.83 4.83
C LEU A 12 0.65 17.55 6.05
N PRO A 13 -0.58 18.09 6.07
CA PRO A 13 -1.55 17.71 7.08
C PRO A 13 -1.90 16.21 6.95
N PRO A 14 -2.21 15.51 8.05
CA PRO A 14 -2.40 14.06 8.05
C PRO A 14 -3.45 13.57 7.04
N LYS A 15 -4.52 14.34 6.81
CA LYS A 15 -5.52 14.03 5.78
C LYS A 15 -4.96 14.04 4.35
N ARG A 16 -4.05 14.98 4.02
CA ARG A 16 -3.38 15.03 2.71
C ARG A 16 -2.34 13.93 2.59
N ALA A 17 -1.65 13.61 3.68
CA ALA A 17 -0.70 12.49 3.73
C ALA A 17 -1.38 11.16 3.42
N LEU A 18 -2.57 10.93 3.98
CA LEU A 18 -3.39 9.75 3.68
C LEU A 18 -3.75 9.67 2.20
N TRP A 19 -4.26 10.77 1.63
CA TRP A 19 -4.65 10.82 0.21
C TRP A 19 -3.47 10.62 -0.74
N HIS A 20 -2.32 11.23 -0.46
CA HIS A 20 -1.12 11.07 -1.29
C HIS A 20 -0.55 9.67 -1.17
N GLY A 21 -0.47 9.12 0.04
CA GLY A 21 -0.05 7.74 0.26
C GLY A 21 -0.98 6.73 -0.40
N TRP A 22 -2.30 6.98 -0.36
CA TRP A 22 -3.30 6.15 -1.01
C TRP A 22 -3.16 6.16 -2.54
N LEU A 23 -3.07 7.34 -3.16
CA LEU A 23 -2.88 7.48 -4.60
C LEU A 23 -1.56 6.86 -5.07
N ALA A 24 -0.46 7.17 -4.39
CA ALA A 24 0.85 6.61 -4.72
C ALA A 24 0.87 5.09 -4.58
N GLY A 25 0.29 4.56 -3.49
CA GLY A 25 0.14 3.13 -3.27
C GLY A 25 -0.73 2.47 -4.34
N THR A 26 -1.88 3.07 -4.66
CA THR A 26 -2.80 2.56 -5.68
C THR A 26 -2.13 2.50 -7.05
N ILE A 27 -1.41 3.55 -7.46
CA ILE A 27 -0.72 3.58 -8.76
C ILE A 27 0.40 2.55 -8.80
N ALA A 28 1.21 2.45 -7.73
CA ALA A 28 2.27 1.46 -7.64
C ALA A 28 1.70 0.03 -7.72
N PHE A 29 0.68 -0.29 -6.92
CA PHE A 29 0.04 -1.60 -6.95
C PHE A 29 -0.68 -1.87 -8.26
N ALA A 30 -1.34 -0.89 -8.87
CA ALA A 30 -1.99 -1.05 -10.17
C ALA A 30 -0.97 -1.48 -11.23
N GLY A 31 0.23 -0.89 -11.27
CA GLY A 31 1.30 -1.34 -12.16
C GLY A 31 1.79 -2.76 -11.83
N THR A 32 1.96 -3.05 -10.55
CA THR A 32 2.48 -4.33 -10.06
C THR A 32 1.52 -5.52 -10.22
N VAL A 33 0.20 -5.30 -10.11
CA VAL A 33 -0.84 -6.36 -10.20
C VAL A 33 -1.57 -6.39 -11.54
N THR A 34 -1.02 -5.76 -12.59
CA THR A 34 -1.55 -5.84 -13.96
C THR A 34 -1.71 -7.29 -14.45
N TRP A 35 -0.84 -8.19 -14.01
CA TRP A 35 -0.89 -9.62 -14.32
C TRP A 35 -2.15 -10.34 -13.82
N VAL A 36 -2.88 -9.76 -12.85
CA VAL A 36 -4.17 -10.33 -12.37
C VAL A 36 -5.21 -10.29 -13.48
N ILE A 37 -5.18 -9.27 -14.35
CA ILE A 37 -6.12 -9.15 -15.47
C ILE A 37 -5.93 -10.32 -16.44
N THR A 38 -4.68 -10.60 -16.81
CA THR A 38 -4.35 -11.74 -17.69
C THR A 38 -4.68 -13.06 -17.01
N ALA A 39 -4.41 -13.22 -15.72
CA ALA A 39 -4.78 -14.43 -14.99
C ALA A 39 -6.31 -14.68 -14.99
N MET A 40 -7.13 -13.67 -14.67
CA MET A 40 -8.59 -13.82 -14.63
C MET A 40 -9.21 -14.00 -16.01
N HIS A 41 -8.70 -13.31 -17.02
CA HIS A 41 -9.18 -13.46 -18.39
C HIS A 41 -8.83 -14.84 -18.96
N GLN A 42 -7.61 -15.32 -18.72
CA GLN A 42 -7.09 -16.53 -19.34
C GLN A 42 -7.48 -17.81 -18.59
N PHE A 43 -7.50 -17.80 -17.25
CA PHE A 43 -7.89 -18.95 -16.43
C PHE A 43 -9.35 -18.91 -15.97
N GLY A 44 -9.93 -17.72 -15.80
CA GLY A 44 -11.31 -17.55 -15.33
C GLY A 44 -12.34 -17.34 -16.45
N GLN A 45 -11.91 -17.17 -17.71
CA GLN A 45 -12.77 -16.79 -18.84
C GLN A 45 -13.65 -15.55 -18.56
N VAL A 46 -13.20 -14.68 -17.63
CA VAL A 46 -13.92 -13.48 -17.23
C VAL A 46 -13.67 -12.36 -18.25
N PRO A 47 -14.68 -11.57 -18.65
CA PRO A 47 -14.50 -10.45 -19.57
C PRO A 47 -13.42 -9.46 -19.08
N ILE A 48 -12.59 -8.98 -20.00
CA ILE A 48 -11.48 -8.03 -19.71
C ILE A 48 -11.94 -6.83 -18.87
N ALA A 49 -13.13 -6.28 -19.13
CA ALA A 49 -13.65 -5.14 -18.40
C ALA A 49 -13.89 -5.45 -16.91
N VAL A 50 -14.40 -6.65 -16.60
CA VAL A 50 -14.66 -7.09 -15.23
C VAL A 50 -13.34 -7.41 -14.53
N SER A 51 -12.40 -8.07 -15.21
CA SER A 51 -11.06 -8.35 -14.69
C SER A 51 -10.28 -7.07 -14.37
N ALA A 52 -10.38 -6.04 -15.22
CA ALA A 52 -9.78 -4.73 -14.98
C ALA A 52 -10.43 -4.01 -13.79
N ALA A 53 -11.76 -4.07 -13.64
CA ALA A 53 -12.47 -3.50 -12.51
C ALA A 53 -12.06 -4.17 -11.18
N LEU A 54 -11.93 -5.50 -11.17
CA LEU A 54 -11.49 -6.27 -10.00
C LEU A 54 -10.02 -5.97 -9.65
N MET A 55 -9.15 -5.84 -10.66
CA MET A 55 -7.76 -5.43 -10.46
C MET A 55 -7.66 -4.02 -9.87
N LEU A 56 -8.45 -3.06 -10.36
CA LEU A 56 -8.51 -1.70 -9.81
C LEU A 56 -9.04 -1.69 -8.37
N LEU A 57 -10.06 -2.49 -8.08
CA LEU A 57 -10.59 -2.68 -6.73
C LEU A 57 -9.50 -3.22 -5.79
N LEU A 58 -8.73 -4.20 -6.26
CA LEU A 58 -7.61 -4.76 -5.50
C LEU A 58 -6.50 -3.72 -5.29
N ALA A 59 -6.12 -2.99 -6.34
CA ALA A 59 -5.07 -1.97 -6.26
C ALA A 59 -5.46 -0.82 -5.30
N THR A 60 -6.72 -0.36 -5.34
CA THR A 60 -7.23 0.68 -4.43
C THR A 60 -7.31 0.19 -2.99
N TYR A 61 -7.71 -1.08 -2.78
CA TYR A 61 -7.67 -1.74 -1.48
C TYR A 61 -6.24 -1.82 -0.93
N LEU A 62 -5.27 -2.28 -1.74
CA LEU A 62 -3.87 -2.35 -1.34
C LEU A 62 -3.26 -0.96 -1.08
N GLY A 63 -3.64 0.03 -1.89
CA GLY A 63 -3.26 1.42 -1.70
C GLY A 63 -3.71 1.98 -0.35
N LEU A 64 -4.84 1.52 0.23
CA LEU A 64 -5.31 1.99 1.53
C LEU A 64 -4.30 1.71 2.64
N TYR A 65 -3.61 0.58 2.59
CA TYR A 65 -2.54 0.27 3.56
C TYR A 65 -1.39 1.28 3.49
N VAL A 66 -1.01 1.71 2.28
CA VAL A 66 0.03 2.73 2.09
C VAL A 66 -0.43 4.11 2.57
N GLY A 67 -1.70 4.44 2.34
CA GLY A 67 -2.33 5.65 2.87
C GLY A 67 -2.40 5.68 4.40
N LEU A 68 -2.78 4.55 5.02
CA LEU A 68 -2.81 4.38 6.49
C LEU A 68 -1.40 4.47 7.08
N TYR A 69 -0.41 3.87 6.43
CA TYR A 69 0.99 4.02 6.83
C TYR A 69 1.44 5.49 6.79
N ALA A 70 1.18 6.19 5.69
CA ALA A 70 1.54 7.60 5.53
C ALA A 70 0.86 8.49 6.58
N TRP A 71 -0.42 8.23 6.88
CA TRP A 71 -1.16 8.92 7.93
C TRP A 71 -0.58 8.67 9.32
N GLY A 72 -0.34 7.40 9.67
CA GLY A 72 0.26 7.01 10.94
C GLY A 72 1.66 7.60 11.11
N TYR A 73 2.49 7.55 10.07
CA TYR A 73 3.83 8.14 10.05
C TYR A 73 3.81 9.64 10.37
N VAL A 74 2.96 10.42 9.69
CA VAL A 74 2.84 11.87 9.92
C VAL A 74 2.29 12.16 11.32
N MET A 75 1.35 11.35 11.82
CA MET A 75 0.80 11.53 13.17
C MET A 75 1.87 11.25 14.25
N PHE A 76 2.62 10.16 14.12
CA PHE A 76 3.74 9.83 15.02
C PHE A 76 4.87 10.85 14.93
N GLN A 77 5.14 11.40 13.74
CA GLN A 77 6.15 12.46 13.57
C GLN A 77 5.77 13.75 14.30
N ARG A 78 4.50 14.13 14.28
CA ARG A 78 4.03 15.34 14.97
C ARG A 78 3.97 15.17 16.48
N SER A 79 3.62 13.99 16.96
CA SER A 79 3.51 13.72 18.41
C SER A 79 4.83 13.29 19.06
N PHE A 80 5.65 12.49 18.37
CA PHE A 80 6.86 11.87 18.93
C PHE A 80 7.99 11.76 17.89
N PRO A 81 8.60 12.88 17.45
CA PRO A 81 9.59 12.90 16.36
C PRO A 81 10.84 12.04 16.62
N LYS A 82 11.24 11.87 17.89
CA LYS A 82 12.38 11.01 18.27
C LYS A 82 12.07 9.51 18.18
N LEU A 83 10.80 9.11 18.29
CA LEU A 83 10.36 7.71 18.28
C LEU A 83 9.91 7.23 16.90
N VAL A 84 9.78 8.13 15.92
CA VAL A 84 9.38 7.78 14.53
C VAL A 84 10.25 6.70 13.92
N TRP A 85 11.56 6.69 14.23
CA TRP A 85 12.49 5.70 13.69
C TRP A 85 12.16 4.26 14.13
N LEU A 86 11.51 4.07 15.28
CA LEU A 86 11.04 2.76 15.76
C LEU A 86 9.55 2.53 15.47
N GLY A 87 8.74 3.59 15.56
CA GLY A 87 7.30 3.53 15.29
C GLY A 87 6.98 3.26 13.82
N ALA A 88 7.75 3.84 12.90
CA ALA A 88 7.55 3.65 11.46
C ALA A 88 7.72 2.17 11.03
N PRO A 89 8.81 1.46 11.34
CA PRO A 89 8.94 0.05 10.98
C PRO A 89 7.90 -0.83 11.70
N ALA A 90 7.58 -0.58 12.97
CA ALA A 90 6.56 -1.35 13.68
C ALA A 90 5.15 -1.19 13.06
N LEU A 91 4.81 0.03 12.65
CA LEU A 91 3.53 0.34 12.00
C LEU A 91 3.45 -0.26 10.59
N TRP A 92 4.57 -0.26 9.86
CA TRP A 92 4.68 -0.94 8.57
C TRP A 92 4.49 -2.46 8.71
N VAL A 93 5.21 -3.10 9.63
CA VAL A 93 5.11 -4.56 9.89
C VAL A 93 3.71 -4.94 10.33
N SER A 94 3.06 -4.14 11.16
CA SER A 94 1.66 -4.38 11.59
C SER A 94 0.69 -4.30 10.42
N LEU A 95 0.88 -3.33 9.51
CA LEU A 95 0.07 -3.21 8.29
C LEU A 95 0.35 -4.33 7.30
N GLU A 96 1.60 -4.78 7.15
CA GLU A 96 1.95 -5.96 6.36
C GLU A 96 1.30 -7.23 6.93
N PHE A 97 1.32 -7.40 8.25
CA PHE A 97 0.63 -8.51 8.91
C PHE A 97 -0.88 -8.45 8.65
N LEU A 98 -1.51 -7.29 8.86
CA LEU A 98 -2.94 -7.13 8.60
C LEU A 98 -3.30 -7.39 7.12
N ARG A 99 -2.44 -6.97 6.19
CA ARG A 99 -2.59 -7.24 4.75
C ARG A 99 -2.45 -8.73 4.40
N THR A 100 -1.66 -9.46 5.18
CA THR A 100 -1.42 -10.89 4.98
C THR A 100 -2.58 -11.76 5.48
N TYR A 101 -3.39 -11.27 6.42
CA TYR A 101 -4.50 -12.04 7.01
C TYR A 101 -5.90 -11.52 6.64
N ALA A 102 -6.06 -10.26 6.25
CA ALA A 102 -7.36 -9.71 5.88
C ALA A 102 -7.84 -10.24 4.52
N LEU A 103 -9.12 -10.66 4.46
CA LEU A 103 -9.84 -11.07 3.25
C LEU A 103 -9.06 -12.09 2.40
N SER A 104 -8.78 -13.27 2.95
CA SER A 104 -7.97 -14.38 2.38
C SER A 104 -6.46 -14.15 2.29
N GLY A 105 -5.98 -12.93 2.55
CA GLY A 105 -4.56 -12.59 2.56
C GLY A 105 -3.97 -12.44 1.15
N PHE A 106 -3.44 -11.25 0.84
CA PHE A 106 -2.76 -11.02 -0.44
C PHE A 106 -1.32 -10.53 -0.21
N PRO A 107 -0.39 -11.44 0.17
CA PRO A 107 1.00 -11.14 0.54
C PRO A 107 1.89 -10.85 -0.68
N TRP A 108 1.41 -10.05 -1.63
CA TRP A 108 2.12 -9.75 -2.86
C TRP A 108 2.98 -8.48 -2.71
N ALA A 109 4.21 -8.47 -3.21
CA ALA A 109 5.17 -7.37 -3.04
C ALA A 109 5.56 -7.06 -1.58
N LEU A 110 5.82 -8.10 -0.78
CA LEU A 110 6.50 -7.96 0.51
C LEU A 110 7.98 -7.60 0.28
N LEU A 111 8.47 -6.58 0.98
CA LEU A 111 9.88 -6.14 0.87
C LEU A 111 10.86 -7.26 1.25
N GLY A 112 10.44 -8.18 2.13
CA GLY A 112 11.22 -9.35 2.54
C GLY A 112 11.64 -10.29 1.39
N TYR A 113 10.88 -10.34 0.28
CA TYR A 113 11.26 -11.15 -0.89
C TYR A 113 12.38 -10.53 -1.74
N SER A 114 12.64 -9.22 -1.59
CA SER A 114 13.74 -8.55 -2.30
C SER A 114 15.09 -8.62 -1.58
N GLN A 115 15.11 -9.12 -0.34
CA GLN A 115 16.31 -9.20 0.50
C GLN A 115 16.91 -10.62 0.59
N TYR A 116 16.45 -11.55 -0.25
CA TYR A 116 17.06 -12.87 -0.42
C TYR A 116 17.98 -12.87 -1.63
#